data_AF-A0A7V4Y4B1-F1
#
_entry.id   AF-A0A7V4Y4B1-F1
#
_cell.length_a   1.000
_cell.length_b   1.000
_cell.length_c   1.000
_cell.angle_alpha   90.00
_cell.angle_beta   90.00
_cell.angle_gamma   90.00
#
_symmetry.space_group_name_H-M   'P 1'
#
loop_
_entity.id
_entity.type
_entity.pdbx_description
1 polymer ?
#
loop_
_entity_poly.entity_id
_entity_poly.type
_entity_poly.pdbx_seq_one_letter_code
_entity_poly.pdbx_strand_id
1 'polypeptide(L)'
;MNLKLASLAIPFIPNEGQLEEEVKFKASLPSGSIFITGEALVYSFVQREGKGMEAGQEKIKKAERVKVFSFRERFLDKEGQALKLRPEGREESLTRVSYFKGNDPSKWRSGLKTYQEV
;
A
#
# COMPACT_ATOMS: atom_id res chain seq x y z
N MET A 1 21.43 -20.11 13.70
CA MET A 1 21.30 -18.80 13.02
C MET A 1 19.88 -18.32 13.23
N ASN A 2 19.65 -17.45 14.22
CA ASN A 2 18.31 -16.93 14.51
C ASN A 2 17.99 -15.80 13.51
N LEU A 3 17.18 -16.09 12.50
CA LEU A 3 16.49 -15.04 11.74
C LEU A 3 15.45 -14.41 12.68
N LYS A 4 15.88 -13.40 13.46
CA LYS A 4 14.95 -12.32 13.82
C LYS A 4 14.56 -11.73 12.47
N LEU A 5 13.31 -11.89 12.05
CA LEU A 5 12.72 -11.00 11.06
C LEU A 5 12.99 -9.60 11.61
N ALA A 6 14.01 -8.92 11.06
CA ALA A 6 14.25 -7.52 11.38
C ALA A 6 12.89 -6.85 11.26
N SER A 7 12.47 -6.13 12.30
CA SER A 7 11.22 -5.36 12.35
C SER A 7 10.87 -4.92 10.93
N LEU A 8 9.90 -5.58 10.29
CA LEU A 8 9.70 -5.44 8.85
C LEU A 8 9.20 -4.01 8.64
N ALA A 9 10.13 -3.11 8.35
CA ALA A 9 9.81 -1.73 8.07
C ALA A 9 8.88 -1.75 6.86
N ILE A 10 7.76 -1.05 6.97
CA ILE A 10 6.83 -0.87 5.86
C ILE A 10 7.28 0.40 5.16
N PRO A 11 8.08 0.32 4.08
CA PRO A 11 8.57 1.53 3.46
C PRO A 11 7.47 2.18 2.62
N PHE A 12 7.56 3.49 2.49
CA PHE A 12 6.80 4.25 1.52
C PHE A 12 7.45 4.15 0.14
N ILE A 13 6.65 3.75 -0.84
CA ILE A 13 7.06 3.56 -2.23
C ILE A 13 6.55 4.77 -3.02
N PRO A 14 7.43 5.56 -3.66
CA PRO A 14 7.02 6.67 -4.51
C PRO A 14 6.25 6.17 -5.73
N ASN A 15 5.26 6.95 -6.15
CA ASN A 15 4.56 6.72 -7.41
C ASN A 15 5.33 7.35 -8.57
N GLU A 16 6.01 6.51 -9.36
CA GLU A 16 6.67 6.83 -10.62
C GLU A 16 5.89 6.30 -11.84
N GLY A 17 4.56 6.26 -11.72
CA GLY A 17 3.61 5.87 -12.77
C GLY A 17 3.04 4.45 -12.62
N GLN A 18 3.21 3.82 -11.45
CA GLN A 18 2.62 2.51 -11.16
C GLN A 18 1.14 2.62 -10.78
N LEU A 19 0.71 3.77 -10.26
CA LEU A 19 -0.62 4.08 -9.73
C LEU A 19 -1.17 5.37 -10.35
N GLU A 20 -2.44 5.69 -10.04
CA GLU A 20 -3.09 6.95 -10.42
C GLU A 20 -2.26 8.18 -10.02
N GLU A 21 -2.24 9.21 -10.88
CA GLU A 21 -1.33 10.38 -10.78
C GLU A 21 -1.47 11.16 -9.46
N GLU A 22 -2.66 11.16 -8.86
CA GLU A 22 -2.93 11.84 -7.59
C GLU A 22 -2.14 11.21 -6.42
N VAL A 23 -1.86 9.91 -6.48
CA VAL A 23 -1.08 9.19 -5.48
C VAL A 23 0.39 9.58 -5.60
N LYS A 24 0.99 10.01 -4.51
CA LYS A 24 2.41 10.36 -4.42
C LYS A 24 3.23 9.25 -3.78
N PHE A 25 2.69 8.60 -2.76
CA PHE A 25 3.30 7.44 -2.11
C PHE A 25 2.29 6.35 -1.79
N LYS A 26 2.76 5.11 -1.67
CA LYS A 26 2.00 3.97 -1.17
C LYS A 26 2.80 3.25 -0.08
N ALA A 27 2.12 2.84 0.99
CA ALA A 27 2.62 1.84 1.94
C ALA A 27 1.76 0.57 1.84
N SER A 28 2.41 -0.59 1.80
CA SER A 28 1.71 -1.88 1.76
C SER A 28 1.61 -2.45 3.17
N LEU A 29 0.40 -2.51 3.71
CA LEU A 29 0.13 -3.05 5.03
C LEU A 29 -0.20 -4.55 4.93
N PRO A 30 0.02 -5.35 5.99
CA PRO A 30 -0.43 -6.74 6.01
C PRO A 30 -1.93 -6.92 5.72
N SER A 31 -2.76 -5.95 6.13
CA SER A 31 -4.21 -5.97 5.98
C SER A 31 -4.74 -5.14 4.81
N GLY A 32 -3.87 -4.53 4.00
CA GLY A 32 -4.30 -3.58 2.99
C GLY A 32 -3.21 -2.65 2.46
N SER A 33 -3.56 -1.40 2.21
CA SER A 33 -2.63 -0.38 1.74
C SER A 33 -3.05 1.01 2.22
N ILE A 34 -2.06 1.88 2.39
CA ILE A 34 -2.24 3.32 2.55
C ILE A 34 -1.73 3.99 1.28
N PHE A 35 -2.50 4.92 0.75
CA PHE A 35 -2.12 5.80 -0.35
C PHE A 35 -2.07 7.23 0.16
N ILE A 36 -0.99 7.93 -0.16
CA ILE A 36 -0.75 9.31 0.25
C ILE A 36 -0.87 10.18 -0.99
N THR A 37 -1.80 11.13 -0.96
CA THR A 37 -1.94 12.16 -2.01
C THR A 37 -1.51 13.52 -1.44
N GLY A 38 -1.57 14.57 -2.27
CA GLY A 38 -1.39 15.93 -1.77
C GLY A 38 -2.51 16.41 -0.85
N GLU A 39 -3.68 15.76 -0.88
CA GLU A 39 -4.90 16.28 -0.23
C GLU A 39 -5.46 15.32 0.83
N ALA A 40 -5.03 14.05 0.82
CA ALA A 40 -5.56 13.05 1.73
C ALA A 40 -4.64 11.85 1.97
N LEU A 41 -4.92 11.14 3.07
CA LEU A 41 -4.56 9.75 3.27
C LEU A 41 -5.76 8.88 2.89
N VAL A 42 -5.54 7.87 2.06
CA VAL A 42 -6.56 6.89 1.67
C VAL A 42 -6.14 5.52 2.15
N TYR A 43 -6.96 4.92 3.00
CA TYR A 43 -6.73 3.59 3.54
C TYR A 43 -7.65 2.61 2.84
N SER A 44 -7.11 1.47 2.42
CA SER A 44 -7.89 0.40 1.79
C SER A 44 -7.54 -0.93 2.44
N PHE A 45 -8.51 -1.51 3.15
CA PHE A 45 -8.38 -2.76 3.89
C PHE A 45 -9.17 -3.87 3.22
N VAL A 46 -8.57 -5.06 3.23
CA VAL A 46 -9.18 -6.27 2.67
C VAL A 46 -9.43 -7.25 3.81
N GLN A 47 -10.71 -7.52 4.09
CA GLN A 47 -11.13 -8.56 5.01
C GLN A 47 -11.56 -9.79 4.22
N ARG A 48 -10.79 -10.88 4.33
CA ARG A 48 -11.18 -12.18 3.80
C ARG A 48 -11.94 -12.94 4.88
N GLU A 49 -13.22 -13.20 4.65
CA GLU A 49 -13.99 -14.09 5.54
C GLU A 49 -13.69 -15.54 5.15
N GLY A 50 -12.79 -16.19 5.89
CA GLY A 50 -12.53 -17.62 5.80
C GLY A 50 -12.78 -18.28 7.15
N LYS A 51 -13.78 -19.17 7.25
CA LYS A 51 -13.85 -20.12 8.36
C LYS A 51 -12.62 -21.04 8.26
N GLY A 52 -11.95 -21.26 9.39
CA GLY A 52 -10.73 -22.07 9.48
C GLY A 52 -10.87 -23.41 8.74
N MET A 53 -9.80 -23.79 8.05
CA MET A 53 -9.70 -25.09 7.39
C MET A 53 -9.59 -26.19 8.45
N GLU A 54 -10.65 -26.98 8.64
CA GLU A 54 -10.46 -28.34 9.15
C GLU A 54 -9.91 -29.19 8.00
N ALA A 55 -8.82 -29.90 8.27
CA ALA A 55 -8.16 -30.75 7.30
C ALA A 55 -9.11 -31.89 6.86
N GLY A 56 -9.36 -32.02 5.56
CA GLY A 56 -9.81 -33.28 4.97
C GLY A 56 -11.12 -33.33 4.20
N GLN A 57 -11.71 -32.22 3.73
CA GLN A 57 -12.82 -32.31 2.77
C GLN A 57 -12.67 -31.34 1.60
N GLU A 58 -12.43 -31.90 0.42
CA GLU A 58 -12.58 -31.23 -0.87
C GLU A 58 -14.06 -30.86 -1.09
N LYS A 59 -14.44 -29.66 -0.65
CA LYS A 59 -15.67 -29.01 -1.11
C LYS A 59 -15.27 -27.75 -1.87
N ILE A 60 -15.71 -27.70 -3.14
CA ILE A 60 -15.58 -26.57 -4.06
C ILE A 60 -15.82 -25.27 -3.27
N LYS A 61 -14.78 -24.44 -3.17
CA LYS A 61 -14.78 -23.22 -2.36
C LYS A 61 -15.94 -22.32 -2.80
N LYS A 62 -16.98 -22.26 -1.97
CA LYS A 62 -18.02 -21.23 -2.04
C LYS A 62 -17.29 -19.88 -2.11
N ALA A 63 -17.53 -19.08 -3.15
CA ALA A 63 -16.78 -17.86 -3.45
C ALA A 63 -16.48 -17.09 -2.16
N GLU A 64 -15.20 -17.05 -1.77
CA GLU A 64 -14.75 -16.34 -0.57
C GLU A 64 -15.22 -14.89 -0.70
N ARG A 65 -16.13 -14.45 0.18
CA ARG A 65 -16.59 -13.07 0.19
C ARG A 65 -15.45 -12.22 0.70
N VAL A 66 -14.82 -11.50 -0.22
CA VAL A 66 -13.83 -10.47 0.12
C VAL A 66 -14.59 -9.18 0.40
N LYS A 67 -14.57 -8.72 1.64
CA LYS A 67 -15.06 -7.39 2.01
C LYS A 67 -13.90 -6.41 1.91
N VAL A 68 -14.10 -5.31 1.20
CA VAL A 68 -13.15 -4.21 1.12
C VAL A 68 -13.76 -3.02 1.85
N PHE A 69 -13.01 -2.45 2.79
CA PHE A 69 -13.35 -1.22 3.48
C PHE A 69 -12.32 -0.16 3.12
N SER A 70 -12.76 1.07 2.88
CA SER A 70 -11.85 2.17 2.59
C SER A 70 -12.34 3.45 3.23
N PHE A 71 -11.40 4.24 3.74
CA PHE A 71 -11.67 5.56 4.29
C PHE A 71 -10.63 6.57 3.81
N ARG A 72 -11.05 7.82 3.75
CA ARG A 72 -10.26 8.94 3.26
C ARG A 72 -10.20 10.02 4.34
N GLU A 73 -9.00 10.31 4.83
CA GLU A 73 -8.71 11.40 5.75
C GLU A 73 -8.19 12.58 4.94
N ARG A 74 -8.92 13.70 4.92
CA ARG A 74 -8.53 14.90 4.19
C ARG A 74 -7.70 15.82 5.09
N PHE A 75 -6.70 16.47 4.51
CA PHE A 75 -5.96 17.53 5.20
C PHE A 75 -6.78 18.81 5.14
N LEU A 76 -7.12 19.37 6.30
CA LEU A 76 -7.86 20.62 6.43
C LEU A 76 -7.06 21.63 7.23
N ASP A 77 -7.23 22.92 6.92
CA ASP A 77 -6.72 24.01 7.74
C ASP A 77 -7.58 24.19 9.00
N LYS A 78 -7.21 25.16 9.84
CA LYS A 78 -7.94 25.46 11.08
C LYS A 78 -9.35 26.00 10.83
N GLU A 79 -9.63 26.51 9.64
CA GLU A 79 -10.95 26.95 9.18
C GLU A 79 -11.78 25.82 8.54
N GLY A 80 -11.21 24.62 8.37
CA GLY A 80 -11.86 23.47 7.75
C GLY A 80 -11.79 23.44 6.21
N GLN A 81 -10.96 24.28 5.58
CA GLN A 81 -10.75 24.29 4.13
C GLN A 81 -9.70 23.25 3.72
N ALA A 82 -9.80 22.73 2.49
CA ALA A 82 -8.88 21.71 1.99
C ALA A 82 -7.45 22.26 1.84
N LEU A 83 -6.48 21.57 2.47
CA LEU A 83 -5.06 21.82 2.30
C LEU A 83 -4.49 20.96 1.18
N LYS A 84 -3.59 21.57 0.40
CA LYS A 84 -2.82 20.88 -0.64
C LYS A 84 -1.35 20.83 -0.25
N LEU A 85 -0.92 19.67 0.20
CA LEU A 85 0.45 19.36 0.60
C LEU A 85 1.26 18.83 -0.60
N ARG A 86 2.58 18.86 -0.42
CA ARG A 86 3.56 18.19 -1.30
C ARG A 86 4.31 17.17 -0.45
N PRO A 87 3.84 15.91 -0.37
CA PRO A 87 4.50 14.88 0.40
C PRO A 87 5.92 14.62 -0.13
N GLU A 88 6.89 14.40 0.76
CA GLU A 88 8.29 14.17 0.41
C GLU A 88 8.83 12.96 1.16
N GLY A 89 9.47 12.04 0.44
CA GLY A 89 10.08 10.87 1.07
C GLY A 89 11.35 11.26 1.82
N ARG A 90 11.45 10.87 3.09
CA ARG A 90 12.65 11.07 3.92
C ARG A 90 13.17 9.74 4.45
N GLU A 91 14.47 9.73 4.73
CA GLU A 91 15.20 8.54 5.18
C GLU A 91 15.06 7.35 4.20
N GLU A 92 15.94 7.30 3.19
CA GLU A 92 15.94 6.19 2.23
C GLU A 92 16.07 4.85 2.98
N SER A 93 15.12 3.96 2.73
CA SER A 93 15.07 2.62 3.31
C SER A 93 16.03 1.70 2.55
N LEU A 94 16.59 0.70 3.26
CA LEU A 94 17.41 -0.35 2.65
C LEU A 94 16.62 -1.21 1.65
N THR A 95 15.29 -1.21 1.76
CA THR A 95 14.41 -1.98 0.88
C THR A 95 14.25 -1.27 -0.46
N ARG A 96 14.37 -2.03 -1.55
CA ARG A 96 14.03 -1.58 -2.91
C ARG A 96 12.85 -2.36 -3.44
N VAL A 97 12.05 -1.70 -4.28
CA VAL A 97 10.85 -2.29 -4.86
C VAL A 97 10.91 -2.24 -6.38
N SER A 98 10.52 -3.34 -7.03
CA SER A 98 10.33 -3.39 -8.47
C SER A 98 8.85 -3.66 -8.77
N TYR A 99 8.33 -3.04 -9.83
CA TYR A 99 6.95 -3.12 -10.25
C TYR A 99 6.87 -3.47 -11.74
N PHE A 100 6.36 -4.66 -12.03
CA PHE A 100 6.23 -5.20 -13.39
C PHE A 100 4.76 -5.55 -13.63
N LYS A 101 3.99 -4.60 -14.18
CA LYS A 101 2.55 -4.78 -14.45
C LYS A 101 2.29 -4.77 -15.95
N GLY A 102 1.58 -5.78 -16.42
CA GLY A 102 1.24 -5.93 -17.84
C GLY A 102 2.45 -6.30 -18.70
N ASN A 103 2.23 -6.28 -20.01
CA ASN A 103 3.18 -6.73 -21.04
C ASN A 103 3.95 -5.59 -21.72
N ASP A 104 3.89 -4.37 -21.18
CA ASP A 104 4.57 -3.18 -21.71
C ASP A 104 5.78 -2.85 -20.82
N PRO A 105 7.02 -3.19 -21.23
CA PRO A 105 8.21 -2.95 -20.42
C PRO A 105 8.49 -1.46 -20.16
N SER A 106 7.98 -0.54 -20.97
CA SER A 106 8.14 0.91 -20.73
C SER A 106 7.43 1.37 -19.45
N LYS A 107 6.42 0.61 -19.01
CA LYS A 107 5.67 0.84 -17.77
C LYS A 107 6.26 0.11 -16.57
N TRP A 108 7.29 -0.69 -16.77
CA TRP A 108 7.97 -1.38 -15.69
C TRP A 108 8.89 -0.41 -14.94
N ARG A 109 9.06 -0.68 -13.65
CA ARG A 109 10.01 0.03 -12.78
C ARG A 109 10.82 -0.99 -12.01
N SER A 110 12.13 -0.84 -11.96
CA SER A 110 13.02 -1.75 -11.25
C SER A 110 13.84 -0.98 -10.20
N GLY A 111 14.03 -1.61 -9.04
CA GLY A 111 14.95 -1.12 -8.01
C GLY A 111 14.63 0.27 -7.46
N LEU A 112 13.36 0.65 -7.40
CA LEU A 112 12.92 1.93 -6.88
C LEU A 112 13.41 2.12 -5.45
N LYS A 113 13.88 3.34 -5.18
CA LYS A 113 14.15 3.80 -3.83
C LYS A 113 12.86 3.86 -3.05
N THR A 114 12.93 3.53 -1.77
CA THR A 114 11.79 3.63 -0.85
C THR A 114 12.21 4.39 0.40
N TYR A 115 11.26 4.84 1.20
CA TYR A 115 11.50 5.78 2.30
C TYR A 115 10.89 5.28 3.60
N GLN A 116 11.50 5.60 4.73
CA GLN A 116 10.96 5.26 6.05
C GLN A 116 9.90 6.27 6.50
N GLU A 117 9.98 7.51 6.00
CA GLU A 117 9.04 8.59 6.31
C GLU A 117 8.53 9.30 5.05
N VAL A 118 7.32 9.87 5.13
CA VAL A 118 6.67 10.74 4.14
C VAL A 118 5.91 11.85 4.86
#